data_AF-A0A954Z1V8-F1
#
_entry.id   AF-A0A954Z1V8-F1
#
_cell.length_a   1.000
_cell.length_b   1.000
_cell.length_c   1.000
_cell.angle_alpha   90.00
_cell.angle_beta   90.00
_cell.angle_gamma   90.00
#
_symmetry.space_group_name_H-M   'P 1'
#
loop_
_entity.id
_entity.type
_entity.pdbx_description
1 polymer ?
#
loop_
_entity_poly.entity_id
_entity_poly.type
_entity_poly.pdbx_seq_one_letter_code
_entity_poly.pdbx_strand_id
1 'polypeptide(L)'
;MNDDSTSRPYVSRAGEKLRHALDALDVDPAGQVCADLGSNVGGFVDCLLRAGAAKVYAVERGYGVVDYALRSDARVVVKERTDARLVRLPERVDLVTIDAGWTRQSEILPAAMRLLRPEGRIISLIKPHYEAPADALTEGVVEAASLEDVLAK
;
A
#
# COMPACT_ATOMS: atom_id res chain seq x y z
N MET A 1 2.91 -31.00 -20.21
CA MET A 1 1.95 -30.29 -19.36
C MET A 1 2.60 -30.15 -18.01
N ASN A 2 3.24 -29.01 -17.73
CA ASN A 2 3.82 -28.72 -16.42
C ASN A 2 2.96 -27.62 -15.82
N ASP A 3 1.90 -28.02 -15.12
CA ASP A 3 1.13 -27.14 -14.24
C ASP A 3 1.71 -27.31 -12.84
N ASP A 4 2.73 -26.51 -12.54
CA ASP A 4 3.13 -26.21 -11.18
C ASP A 4 2.75 -24.75 -10.90
N SER A 5 1.46 -24.45 -11.01
CA SER A 5 0.91 -23.21 -10.47
C SER A 5 0.64 -23.41 -8.99
N THR A 6 1.68 -23.21 -8.17
CA THR A 6 1.47 -22.84 -6.76
C THR A 6 0.51 -21.64 -6.76
N SER A 7 -0.76 -21.86 -6.40
CA SER A 7 -1.80 -20.84 -6.46
C SER A 7 -1.44 -19.73 -5.48
N ARG A 8 -0.84 -18.65 -5.97
CA ARG A 8 -0.50 -17.51 -5.11
C ARG A 8 -1.79 -16.95 -4.55
N PRO A 9 -1.87 -16.71 -3.22
CA PRO A 9 -3.10 -16.23 -2.58
C PRO A 9 -3.47 -14.82 -3.01
N TYR A 10 -2.58 -14.08 -3.67
CA TYR A 10 -2.83 -12.74 -4.19
C TYR A 10 -2.13 -12.54 -5.54
N VAL A 11 -2.53 -11.50 -6.29
CA VAL A 11 -1.88 -11.10 -7.56
C VAL A 11 -0.37 -10.81 -7.42
N SER A 12 0.12 -10.54 -6.20
CA SER A 12 1.55 -10.46 -5.91
C SER A 12 1.87 -10.81 -4.46
N ARG A 13 3.15 -11.09 -4.16
CA ARG A 13 3.65 -11.32 -2.80
C ARG A 13 3.41 -10.15 -1.84
N ALA A 14 3.13 -8.94 -2.36
CA ALA A 14 2.81 -7.81 -1.51
C ALA A 14 1.51 -8.06 -0.71
N GLY A 15 0.53 -8.80 -1.25
CA GLY A 15 -0.70 -9.10 -0.52
C GLY A 15 -0.47 -9.83 0.80
N GLU A 16 0.52 -10.75 0.86
CA GLU A 16 0.89 -11.45 2.09
C GLU A 16 1.44 -10.50 3.16
N LYS A 17 2.14 -9.43 2.77
CA LYS A 17 2.63 -8.41 3.71
C LYS A 17 1.48 -7.68 4.38
N LEU A 18 0.47 -7.27 3.60
CA LEU A 18 -0.68 -6.59 4.15
C LEU A 18 -1.53 -7.54 5.00
N ARG A 19 -1.72 -8.79 4.58
CA ARG A 19 -2.42 -9.80 5.38
C ARG A 19 -1.78 -9.94 6.76
N HIS A 20 -0.46 -10.12 6.81
CA HIS A 20 0.27 -10.18 8.07
C HIS A 20 0.09 -8.92 8.92
N ALA A 21 0.13 -7.73 8.32
CA ALA A 21 -0.09 -6.48 9.04
C ALA A 21 -1.51 -6.35 9.59
N LEU A 22 -2.54 -6.76 8.82
CA LEU A 22 -3.93 -6.77 9.29
C LEU A 22 -4.11 -7.70 10.49
N ASP A 23 -3.50 -8.89 10.45
CA ASP A 23 -3.52 -9.85 11.57
C ASP A 23 -2.79 -9.33 12.79
N ALA A 24 -1.56 -8.83 12.62
CA ALA A 24 -0.71 -8.39 13.72
C ALA A 24 -1.23 -7.13 14.42
N LEU A 25 -1.95 -6.26 13.69
CA LEU A 25 -2.48 -4.99 14.19
C LEU A 25 -3.96 -5.07 14.60
N ASP A 26 -4.59 -6.24 14.47
CA ASP A 26 -6.02 -6.44 14.72
C ASP A 26 -6.88 -5.40 13.98
N VAL A 27 -6.68 -5.33 12.66
CA VAL A 27 -7.42 -4.44 11.76
C VAL A 27 -8.28 -5.28 10.82
N ASP A 28 -9.60 -5.14 10.95
CA ASP A 28 -10.56 -5.75 10.04
C ASP A 28 -11.06 -4.72 9.02
N PRO A 29 -10.74 -4.87 7.71
CA PRO A 29 -11.24 -3.99 6.66
C PRO A 29 -12.63 -4.39 6.15
N ALA A 30 -13.27 -5.43 6.70
CA ALA A 30 -14.57 -5.88 6.23
C ALA A 30 -15.62 -4.75 6.25
N GLY A 31 -16.31 -4.56 5.13
CA GLY A 31 -17.31 -3.50 4.96
C GLY A 31 -16.75 -2.08 4.85
N GLN A 32 -15.43 -1.89 4.90
CA GLN A 32 -14.81 -0.57 4.89
C GLN A 32 -14.50 -0.04 3.49
N VAL A 33 -14.50 1.28 3.36
CA VAL A 33 -13.93 1.99 2.21
C VAL A 33 -12.44 2.19 2.47
N CYS A 34 -11.59 1.68 1.59
CA CYS A 34 -10.14 1.73 1.74
C CYS A 34 -9.49 2.55 0.61
N ALA A 35 -8.27 3.05 0.85
CA ALA A 35 -7.40 3.55 -0.20
C ALA A 35 -6.01 2.92 -0.07
N ASP A 36 -5.47 2.46 -1.19
CA ASP A 36 -4.12 1.90 -1.27
C ASP A 36 -3.22 2.86 -2.06
N LEU A 37 -2.19 3.38 -1.40
CA LEU A 37 -1.28 4.39 -1.96
C LEU A 37 0.01 3.73 -2.46
N GLY A 38 0.16 3.66 -3.78
CA GLY A 38 1.26 2.97 -4.44
C GLY A 38 0.91 1.53 -4.82
N SER A 39 -0.28 1.31 -5.39
CA SER A 39 -0.86 -0.03 -5.57
C SER A 39 -0.06 -0.98 -6.45
N ASN A 40 0.77 -0.48 -7.37
CA ASN A 40 1.54 -1.28 -8.32
C ASN A 40 0.62 -2.27 -9.06
N VAL A 41 0.97 -3.56 -9.13
CA VAL A 41 0.12 -4.62 -9.70
C VAL A 41 -1.15 -4.91 -8.89
N GLY A 42 -1.28 -4.38 -7.67
CA GLY A 42 -2.51 -4.46 -6.86
C GLY A 42 -2.49 -5.50 -5.74
N GLY A 43 -1.31 -5.92 -5.25
CA GLY A 43 -1.23 -6.94 -4.18
C GLY A 43 -1.97 -6.57 -2.89
N PHE A 44 -1.84 -5.32 -2.45
CA PHE A 44 -2.57 -4.79 -1.28
C PHE A 44 -4.07 -4.64 -1.57
N VAL A 45 -4.42 -4.16 -2.77
CA VAL A 45 -5.81 -4.07 -3.24
C VAL A 45 -6.50 -5.43 -3.17
N ASP A 46 -5.89 -6.49 -3.73
CA ASP A 46 -6.42 -7.85 -3.69
C ASP A 46 -6.59 -8.35 -2.25
N CYS A 47 -5.60 -8.08 -1.39
CA CYS A 47 -5.69 -8.41 0.03
C CYS A 47 -6.88 -7.73 0.72
N LEU A 48 -7.11 -6.44 0.50
CA LEU A 48 -8.24 -5.70 1.07
C LEU A 48 -9.58 -6.26 0.57
N LEU A 49 -9.70 -6.54 -0.74
CA LEU A 49 -10.93 -7.08 -1.32
C LEU A 49 -11.27 -8.47 -0.77
N ARG A 50 -10.26 -9.34 -0.63
CA ARG A 50 -10.43 -10.69 -0.06
C ARG A 50 -10.71 -10.64 1.43
N ALA A 51 -10.20 -9.63 2.14
CA ALA A 51 -10.52 -9.37 3.53
C ALA A 51 -11.88 -8.66 3.73
N GLY A 52 -12.66 -8.46 2.65
CA GLY A 52 -14.04 -8.01 2.73
C GLY A 52 -14.24 -6.50 2.62
N ALA A 53 -13.23 -5.73 2.21
CA ALA A 53 -13.40 -4.30 1.95
C ALA A 53 -14.58 -4.05 0.98
N ALA A 54 -15.43 -3.09 1.33
CA ALA A 54 -16.58 -2.71 0.50
C ALA A 54 -16.14 -1.99 -0.78
N LYS A 55 -15.04 -1.23 -0.70
CA LYS A 55 -14.48 -0.46 -1.81
C LYS A 55 -13.00 -0.20 -1.60
N VAL A 56 -12.21 -0.18 -2.67
CA VAL A 56 -10.78 0.15 -2.63
C VAL A 56 -10.42 1.15 -3.72
N TYR A 57 -9.89 2.30 -3.31
CA TYR A 57 -9.23 3.24 -4.23
C TYR A 57 -7.78 2.81 -4.45
N ALA A 58 -7.45 2.31 -5.63
CA ALA A 58 -6.10 1.91 -5.99
C ALA A 58 -5.36 3.10 -6.62
N VAL A 59 -4.46 3.74 -5.87
CA VAL A 59 -3.74 4.95 -6.31
C VAL A 59 -2.36 4.56 -6.82
N GLU A 60 -2.08 4.89 -8.07
CA GLU A 60 -0.84 4.49 -8.75
C GLU A 60 -0.29 5.61 -9.65
N ARG A 61 1.02 5.81 -9.62
CA ARG A 61 1.73 6.75 -10.50
C ARG A 61 1.89 6.20 -11.92
N GLY A 62 2.10 4.90 -12.05
CA GLY A 62 2.15 4.18 -13.31
C GLY A 62 0.81 4.18 -14.07
N TYR A 63 0.84 3.61 -15.27
CA TYR A 63 -0.33 3.42 -16.13
C TYR A 63 -0.35 1.99 -16.66
N GLY A 64 -1.51 1.33 -16.59
CA GLY A 64 -1.72 -0.03 -17.07
C GLY A 64 -1.05 -1.12 -16.23
N VAL A 65 -0.65 -0.81 -14.98
CA VAL A 65 0.11 -1.75 -14.14
C VAL A 65 -0.77 -2.56 -13.19
N VAL A 66 -1.92 -2.02 -12.78
CA VAL A 66 -2.87 -2.74 -11.91
C VAL A 66 -3.45 -3.92 -12.67
N ASP A 67 -3.48 -5.09 -12.03
CA ASP A 67 -4.00 -6.33 -12.61
C ASP A 67 -5.41 -6.15 -13.20
N TYR A 68 -5.65 -6.78 -14.35
CA TYR A 68 -6.89 -6.63 -15.08
C TYR A 68 -8.11 -7.09 -14.28
N ALA A 69 -8.02 -8.20 -13.55
CA ALA A 69 -9.14 -8.72 -12.76
C ALA A 69 -9.52 -7.73 -11.64
N LEU A 70 -8.53 -7.11 -10.99
CA LEU A 70 -8.77 -6.07 -10.00
C LEU A 70 -9.39 -4.81 -10.61
N ARG A 71 -8.89 -4.39 -11.78
CA ARG A 71 -9.46 -3.25 -12.52
C ARG A 71 -10.93 -3.48 -12.89
N SER A 72 -11.31 -4.73 -13.16
CA SER A 72 -12.66 -5.12 -13.54
C SER A 72 -13.59 -5.36 -12.34
N ASP A 73 -13.08 -5.44 -11.11
CA ASP A 73 -13.91 -5.57 -9.91
C ASP A 73 -14.63 -4.24 -9.62
N ALA A 74 -15.97 -4.29 -9.49
CA ALA A 74 -16.81 -3.11 -9.27
C ALA A 74 -16.52 -2.38 -7.94
N ARG A 75 -15.84 -3.03 -7.00
CA ARG A 75 -15.41 -2.44 -5.72
C ARG A 75 -14.10 -1.65 -5.86
N VAL A 76 -13.39 -1.77 -6.98
CA VAL A 76 -12.09 -1.10 -7.18
C VAL A 76 -12.26 0.15 -8.03
N VAL A 77 -11.70 1.26 -7.55
CA VAL A 77 -11.59 2.50 -8.32
C VAL A 77 -10.11 2.78 -8.57
N VAL A 78 -9.66 2.52 -9.80
CA VAL A 78 -8.28 2.74 -10.21
C VAL A 78 -8.03 4.22 -10.47
N LYS A 79 -7.00 4.79 -9.82
CA LYS A 79 -6.49 6.14 -10.02
C LYS A 79 -5.03 6.08 -10.47
N GLU A 80 -4.84 5.84 -11.75
CA GLU A 80 -3.51 5.83 -12.40
C GLU A 80 -3.00 7.22 -12.71
N ARG A 81 -1.72 7.33 -13.08
CA ARG A 81 -1.04 8.60 -13.34
C ARG A 81 -1.25 9.63 -12.22
N THR A 82 -1.40 9.13 -11.00
CA THR A 82 -1.78 9.94 -9.84
C THR A 82 -0.68 9.86 -8.80
N ASP A 83 -0.14 11.03 -8.42
CA ASP A 83 0.74 11.13 -7.26
C ASP A 83 -0.09 11.01 -5.98
N ALA A 84 0.17 9.97 -5.19
CA ALA A 84 -0.50 9.72 -3.91
C ALA A 84 -0.36 10.91 -2.93
N ARG A 85 0.70 11.72 -3.03
CA ARG A 85 0.88 12.92 -2.18
C ARG A 85 -0.16 14.01 -2.47
N LEU A 86 -0.72 14.00 -3.68
CA LEU A 86 -1.63 15.02 -4.22
C LEU A 86 -3.03 14.49 -4.50
N VAL A 87 -3.28 13.19 -4.28
CA VAL A 87 -4.54 12.55 -4.61
C VAL A 87 -5.71 13.17 -3.84
N ARG A 88 -6.85 13.27 -4.53
CA ARG A 88 -8.15 13.60 -3.93
C ARG A 88 -9.13 12.50 -4.27
N LEU A 89 -9.88 12.08 -3.26
CA LEU A 89 -10.95 11.10 -3.37
C LEU A 89 -12.31 11.79 -3.19
N PRO A 90 -13.39 11.27 -3.79
CA PRO A 90 -14.71 11.88 -3.68
C PRO A 90 -15.35 11.67 -2.30
N GLU A 91 -14.77 10.81 -1.47
CA GLU A 91 -15.21 10.51 -0.12
C GLU A 91 -14.00 10.30 0.80
N ARG A 92 -14.24 10.36 2.12
CA ARG A 92 -13.26 9.95 3.12
C ARG A 92 -13.24 8.42 3.21
N VAL A 93 -12.09 7.86 3.60
CA VAL A 93 -11.88 6.41 3.71
C VAL A 93 -11.61 6.00 5.16
N ASP A 94 -11.84 4.73 5.46
CA ASP A 94 -11.73 4.15 6.80
C ASP A 94 -10.32 3.63 7.08
N LEU A 95 -9.67 3.10 6.04
CA LEU A 95 -8.32 2.55 6.08
C LEU A 95 -7.50 3.05 4.89
N VAL A 96 -6.30 3.56 5.16
CA VAL A 96 -5.29 3.83 4.13
C VAL A 96 -4.14 2.84 4.28
N THR A 97 -3.77 2.17 3.20
CA THR A 97 -2.54 1.35 3.11
C THR A 97 -1.49 2.07 2.27
N ILE A 98 -0.21 1.91 2.63
CA ILE A 98 0.90 2.56 1.92
C ILE A 98 2.02 1.53 1.66
N ASP A 99 2.26 1.23 0.37
CA ASP A 99 3.45 0.49 -0.12
C ASP A 99 4.15 1.27 -1.24
N ALA A 100 4.39 2.56 -1.01
CA ALA A 100 5.07 3.41 -1.99
C ALA A 100 6.58 3.11 -2.05
N GLY A 101 7.16 3.23 -3.25
CA GLY A 101 8.61 3.29 -3.45
C GLY A 101 9.06 4.71 -3.77
N TRP A 102 10.30 5.06 -3.42
CA TRP A 102 10.92 6.36 -3.73
C TRP A 102 10.18 7.57 -3.15
N THR A 103 9.38 7.37 -2.11
CA THR A 103 8.63 8.42 -1.40
C THR A 103 8.84 8.19 0.09
N ARG A 104 9.26 9.22 0.82
CA ARG A 104 9.46 9.14 2.27
C ARG A 104 8.11 9.16 2.98
N GLN A 105 8.04 8.52 4.15
CA GLN A 105 6.83 8.51 4.96
C GLN A 105 6.40 9.93 5.39
N SER A 106 7.35 10.81 5.69
CA SER A 106 7.10 12.21 6.03
C SER A 106 6.40 13.01 4.92
N GLU A 107 6.50 12.57 3.66
CA GLU A 107 5.83 13.21 2.52
C GLU A 107 4.42 12.64 2.26
N ILE A 108 4.24 11.33 2.44
CA ILE A 108 3.01 10.63 2.06
C ILE A 108 1.99 10.51 3.21
N LEU A 109 2.44 10.42 4.46
CA LEU A 109 1.55 10.34 5.63
C LEU A 109 0.62 11.56 5.73
N PRO A 110 1.05 12.81 5.53
CA PRO A 110 0.14 13.95 5.53
C PRO A 110 -0.96 13.84 4.46
N ALA A 111 -0.67 13.19 3.32
CA ALA A 111 -1.67 12.94 2.30
C ALA A 111 -2.67 11.87 2.73
N ALA A 112 -2.18 10.75 3.26
CA ALA A 112 -3.03 9.69 3.82
C ALA A 112 -3.97 10.23 4.92
N MET A 113 -3.46 11.05 5.85
CA MET A 113 -4.26 11.65 6.92
C MET A 113 -5.42 12.51 6.40
N ARG A 114 -5.25 13.22 5.27
CA ARG A 114 -6.32 14.03 4.67
C ARG A 114 -7.45 13.19 4.05
N LEU A 115 -7.18 11.94 3.72
CA LEU A 115 -8.15 11.03 3.12
C LEU A 115 -9.03 10.35 4.17
N LEU A 116 -8.58 10.27 5.43
CA LEU A 116 -9.26 9.50 6.47
C LEU A 116 -10.51 10.19 7.03
N ARG A 117 -11.52 9.37 7.31
CA ARG A 117 -12.59 9.77 8.24
C ARG A 117 -12.02 9.96 9.66
N PRO A 118 -12.74 10.64 10.56
CA PRO A 118 -12.44 10.55 11.99
C PRO A 118 -12.31 9.08 12.42
N GLU A 119 -11.30 8.77 13.22
CA GLU A 119 -10.95 7.40 13.67
C GLU A 119 -10.47 6.43 12.57
N GLY A 120 -10.26 6.91 11.35
CA GLY A 120 -9.64 6.11 10.29
C GLY A 120 -8.21 5.71 10.63
N ARG A 121 -7.76 4.57 10.10
CA ARG A 121 -6.44 3.99 10.38
C ARG A 121 -5.52 4.07 9.16
N ILE A 122 -4.21 4.11 9.42
CA ILE A 122 -3.17 3.97 8.39
C ILE A 122 -2.34 2.72 8.70
N ILE A 123 -2.13 1.88 7.71
CA ILE A 123 -1.09 0.84 7.73
C ILE A 123 -0.03 1.25 6.71
N SER A 124 1.16 1.57 7.16
CA SER A 124 2.24 2.02 6.29
C SER A 124 3.45 1.10 6.38
N LEU A 125 3.99 0.72 5.22
CA LEU A 125 5.22 -0.05 5.13
C LEU A 125 6.42 0.89 5.06
N ILE A 126 7.23 0.90 6.14
CA ILE A 126 8.47 1.67 6.18
C ILE A 126 9.56 0.89 5.45
N LYS A 127 10.23 1.55 4.51
CA LYS A 127 11.35 1.00 3.72
C LYS A 127 12.60 1.78 4.10
N PRO A 128 13.48 1.24 4.99
CA PRO A 128 14.60 2.00 5.53
C PRO A 128 15.48 2.68 4.48
N HIS A 129 15.71 2.03 3.33
CA HIS A 129 16.53 2.59 2.25
C HIS A 129 15.95 3.85 1.58
N TYR A 130 14.63 4.09 1.68
CA TYR A 130 14.03 5.35 1.24
C TYR A 130 14.03 6.43 2.33
N GLU A 131 14.11 6.03 3.60
CA GLU A 131 14.16 6.94 4.74
C GLU A 131 15.59 7.37 5.09
N ALA A 132 16.59 6.55 4.75
CA ALA A 132 17.98 6.86 5.00
C ALA A 132 18.44 8.07 4.16
N PRO A 133 19.36 8.90 4.69
CA PRO A 133 20.10 9.84 3.86
C PRO A 133 21.04 9.09 2.90
N ALA A 134 21.42 9.71 1.79
CA ALA A 134 22.17 9.04 0.73
C ALA A 134 23.56 8.53 1.17
N ASP A 135 24.17 9.18 2.16
CA ASP A 135 25.45 8.83 2.76
C ASP A 135 25.38 7.64 3.74
N ALA A 136 24.18 7.21 4.14
CA ALA A 136 23.95 6.03 4.98
C ALA A 136 23.63 4.76 4.17
N LEU A 137 23.76 4.81 2.84
CA LEU A 137 23.49 3.69 1.94
C LEU A 137 24.79 3.09 1.39
N THR A 138 24.98 1.80 1.61
CA THR A 138 26.01 1.00 0.94
C THR A 138 25.34 0.19 -0.16
N GLU A 139 25.60 0.52 -1.43
CA GLU A 139 24.95 -0.11 -2.60
C GLU A 139 23.40 -0.08 -2.58
N GLY A 140 22.81 0.96 -1.98
CA GLY A 140 21.35 1.09 -1.83
C GLY A 140 20.75 0.29 -0.66
N VAL A 141 21.59 -0.32 0.17
CA VAL A 141 21.21 -1.04 1.38
C VAL A 141 21.56 -0.20 2.61
N VAL A 142 20.64 -0.15 3.58
CA VAL A 142 20.92 0.40 4.91
C VAL A 142 21.57 -0.69 5.73
N GLU A 143 22.77 -0.44 6.26
CA GLU A 143 23.44 -1.37 7.16
C GLU A 143 22.65 -1.54 8.45
N ALA A 144 22.62 -2.76 9.00
CA ALA A 144 21.82 -3.08 10.18
C ALA A 144 22.16 -2.19 11.39
N ALA A 145 23.42 -1.79 11.54
CA ALA A 145 23.88 -0.91 12.60
C ALA A 145 23.26 0.49 12.55
N SER A 146 22.83 0.95 11.37
CA SER A 146 22.25 2.28 11.15
C SER A 146 20.72 2.27 11.10
N LEU A 147 20.10 1.09 11.26
CA LEU A 147 18.66 0.92 11.05
C LEU A 147 17.82 1.70 12.08
N GLU A 148 18.20 1.65 13.36
CA GLU A 148 17.48 2.35 14.42
C GLU A 148 17.51 3.88 14.21
N ASP A 149 18.67 4.43 13.86
CA ASP A 149 18.84 5.87 13.59
C ASP A 149 18.02 6.35 12.38
N VAL A 150 17.83 5.48 11.39
CA VAL A 150 17.00 5.76 10.21
C VAL A 150 15.51 5.71 10.56
N LEU A 151 15.10 4.78 11.41
CA LEU A 151 13.69 4.59 11.79
C LEU A 151 13.20 5.52 12.91
N ALA A 152 14.12 6.10 13.70
CA ALA A 152 13.80 7.00 14.80
C ALA A 152 13.35 8.42 14.36
N LYS A 153 13.29 8.69 13.04
CA LYS A 153 12.98 10.00 12.44
C LYS A 153 11.57 10.04 11.85
#